data_AF-A0A2V6C9J7-F1
#
_entry.id   AF-A0A2V6C9J7-F1
#
_cell.length_a   1.000
_cell.length_b   1.000
_cell.length_c   1.000
_cell.angle_alpha   90.00
_cell.angle_beta   90.00
_cell.angle_gamma   90.00
#
_symmetry.space_group_name_H-M   'P 1'
#
loop_
_entity.id
_entity.type
_entity.pdbx_description
1 polymer ?
#
loop_
_entity_poly.entity_id
_entity_poly.type
_entity_poly.pdbx_seq_one_letter_code
_entity_poly.pdbx_strand_id
1 'polypeptide(L)'
;MAGVISVEASFSIPRLPTRRPGIAMSKSDGVDPLRRWIAWGAMLAGSVVPMIFSHPSGHGPPYLVPATQALALAVAAIIARRSRRLSPLAGFLFTLAILRLGWSVIAPMLGEWGPIQSLAAGISWGPKIFLSRLLNVAGVLLMLTTFIGRNFSTDDLFLRVGQLDAPAQPEPILWFRKPIPWSRFGPQLLVIFGLGLTAFLFDSLRPNLGELSRFRQLLPWALATAALNAANEEFQFRCVPLAHLRNVLPVREALWLTAIFFGLAHYFGQPSGPIGIIMATIAGWIWAKSMVETRGAGWAFGIHMLQDIVIFYFLAMSMKN
;
A
#
# COMPACT_ATOMS: atom_id res chain seq x y z
N MET A 1 65.32 -25.53 28.50
CA MET A 1 64.50 -25.70 27.28
C MET A 1 63.04 -25.82 27.68
N ALA A 2 62.17 -25.07 26.99
CA ALA A 2 60.72 -25.24 26.85
C ALA A 2 59.80 -25.13 28.10
N GLY A 3 59.58 -23.89 28.54
CA GLY A 3 58.31 -23.15 28.42
C GLY A 3 56.96 -23.86 28.58
N VAL A 4 56.25 -23.46 29.63
CA VAL A 4 54.82 -23.64 29.91
C VAL A 4 53.95 -22.93 28.86
N ILE A 5 52.92 -23.60 28.31
CA ILE A 5 51.89 -22.99 27.44
C ILE A 5 50.52 -23.08 28.12
N SER A 6 50.22 -22.04 28.90
CA SER A 6 49.06 -21.14 28.82
C SER A 6 47.74 -21.57 28.13
N VAL A 7 46.67 -21.57 28.96
CA VAL A 7 45.37 -20.85 28.85
C VAL A 7 44.42 -21.11 27.67
N GLU A 8 43.20 -21.53 28.06
CA GLU A 8 41.87 -21.27 27.48
C GLU A 8 41.82 -20.59 26.10
N ALA A 9 41.49 -21.39 25.08
CA ALA A 9 40.88 -20.86 23.86
C ALA A 9 39.36 -20.75 24.07
N SER A 10 38.91 -19.71 24.78
CA SER A 10 37.52 -19.26 24.72
C SER A 10 37.27 -18.71 23.31
N PHE A 11 36.47 -19.41 22.50
CA PHE A 11 36.00 -18.88 21.23
C PHE A 11 35.14 -17.64 21.51
N SER A 12 35.69 -16.46 21.23
CA SER A 12 34.94 -15.21 21.22
C SER A 12 33.94 -15.26 20.06
N ILE A 13 32.67 -15.54 20.37
CA ILE A 13 31.58 -15.27 19.43
C ILE A 13 31.64 -13.78 19.09
N PRO A 14 31.77 -13.40 17.81
CA PRO A 14 31.70 -12.00 17.42
C PRO A 14 30.37 -11.45 17.94
N ARG A 15 30.44 -10.45 18.83
CA ARG A 15 29.25 -9.71 19.25
C ARG A 15 28.59 -9.24 17.95
N LEU A 16 27.39 -9.75 17.69
CA LEU A 16 26.54 -9.27 16.60
C LEU A 16 26.56 -7.74 16.66
N PRO A 17 26.82 -7.04 15.54
CA PRO A 17 26.87 -5.59 15.53
C PRO A 17 25.57 -5.09 16.15
N THR A 18 25.71 -4.30 17.21
CA THR A 18 24.61 -3.63 17.88
C THR A 18 23.72 -2.99 16.83
N ARG A 19 22.48 -3.48 16.76
CA ARG A 19 21.36 -3.06 15.93
C ARG A 19 21.49 -1.57 15.62
N ARG A 20 21.64 -1.19 14.33
CA ARG A 20 21.42 0.21 13.92
C ARG A 20 20.10 0.67 14.56
N PRO A 21 20.05 1.85 15.19
CA PRO A 21 18.81 2.33 15.79
C PRO A 21 17.75 2.29 14.69
N GLY A 22 16.76 1.40 14.88
CA GLY A 22 15.60 1.34 14.01
C GLY A 22 14.93 2.71 14.00
N ILE A 23 14.16 3.00 12.95
CA ILE A 23 13.41 4.24 12.73
C ILE A 23 13.12 4.96 14.06
N ALA A 24 13.89 6.00 14.36
CA ALA A 24 13.67 6.82 15.54
C ALA A 24 12.43 7.67 15.25
N MET A 25 11.27 7.13 15.61
CA MET A 25 10.00 7.75 15.27
C MET A 25 9.75 8.94 16.20
N SER A 26 9.40 10.08 15.61
CA SER A 26 9.19 11.35 16.33
C SER A 26 8.18 11.19 17.47
N LYS A 27 8.52 11.65 18.69
CA LYS A 27 7.55 11.85 19.77
C LYS A 27 6.51 12.89 19.33
N SER A 28 5.29 12.81 19.88
CA SER A 28 4.14 13.66 19.52
C SER A 28 4.39 15.16 19.66
N ASP A 29 5.30 15.55 20.55
CA ASP A 29 5.38 16.92 21.08
C ASP A 29 6.32 17.86 20.28
N GLY A 30 6.72 17.48 19.06
CA GLY A 30 7.66 18.25 18.23
C GLY A 30 7.28 18.41 16.76
N VAL A 31 6.04 18.06 16.38
CA VAL A 31 5.61 18.10 14.97
C VAL A 31 5.17 19.51 14.59
N ASP A 32 5.80 20.08 13.58
CA ASP A 32 5.43 21.37 13.02
C ASP A 32 3.95 21.34 12.53
N PRO A 33 3.05 22.13 13.13
CA PRO A 33 1.63 22.13 12.77
C PRO A 33 1.39 22.40 11.28
N LEU A 34 2.21 23.27 10.67
CA LEU A 34 2.09 23.59 9.24
C LEU A 34 2.40 22.36 8.38
N ARG A 35 3.41 21.57 8.75
CA ARG A 35 3.75 20.34 8.02
C ARG A 35 2.62 19.33 8.09
N ARG A 36 2.01 19.20 9.26
CA ARG A 36 0.84 18.35 9.50
C ARG A 36 -0.33 18.74 8.60
N TRP A 37 -0.73 20.02 8.62
CA TRP A 37 -1.83 20.51 7.79
C TRP A 37 -1.58 20.33 6.30
N ILE A 38 -0.35 20.62 5.83
CA ILE A 38 0.02 20.43 4.43
C ILE A 38 -0.01 18.94 4.04
N ALA A 39 0.47 18.02 4.89
CA ALA A 39 0.44 16.59 4.59
C ALA A 39 -0.99 16.07 4.39
N TRP A 40 -1.90 16.39 5.32
CA TRP A 40 -3.32 16.01 5.21
C TRP A 40 -4.01 16.70 4.03
N GLY A 41 -3.83 18.01 3.88
CA GLY A 41 -4.41 18.77 2.78
C GLY A 41 -3.95 18.26 1.41
N ALA A 42 -2.66 17.98 1.26
CA ALA A 42 -2.11 17.41 0.04
C ALA A 42 -2.61 15.99 -0.23
N MET A 43 -2.75 15.15 0.80
CA MET A 43 -3.33 13.80 0.67
C MET A 43 -4.78 13.89 0.19
N LEU A 44 -5.61 14.73 0.81
CA LEU A 44 -7.02 14.88 0.44
C LEU A 44 -7.16 15.48 -0.97
N ALA A 45 -6.43 16.55 -1.27
CA ALA A 45 -6.43 17.18 -2.59
C ALA A 45 -5.86 16.27 -3.68
N GLY A 46 -4.90 15.41 -3.34
CA GLY A 46 -4.33 14.39 -4.20
C GLY A 46 -5.09 13.07 -4.21
N SER A 47 -6.20 12.93 -3.47
CA SER A 47 -7.00 11.71 -3.46
C SER A 47 -8.03 11.69 -4.60
N VAL A 48 -8.90 10.68 -4.59
CA VAL A 48 -10.07 10.62 -5.48
C VAL A 48 -11.16 11.62 -5.11
N VAL A 49 -11.11 12.24 -3.92
CA VAL A 49 -12.18 13.12 -3.42
C VAL A 49 -12.57 14.22 -4.42
N PRO A 50 -11.63 14.96 -5.05
CA PRO A 50 -12.02 15.95 -6.06
C PRO A 50 -12.77 15.34 -7.25
N MET A 51 -12.46 14.10 -7.64
CA MET A 51 -13.13 13.40 -8.73
C MET A 51 -14.55 12.95 -8.36
N ILE A 52 -14.77 12.56 -7.10
CA ILE A 52 -16.10 12.22 -6.57
C ILE A 52 -17.06 13.40 -6.75
N PHE A 53 -16.59 14.63 -6.51
CA PHE A 53 -17.41 15.84 -6.64
C PHE A 53 -17.44 16.43 -8.05
N SER A 54 -16.38 16.26 -8.84
CA SER A 54 -16.29 16.85 -10.19
C SER A 54 -16.99 16.04 -11.27
N HIS A 55 -17.24 14.74 -11.05
CA HIS A 55 -17.91 13.86 -12.00
C HIS A 55 -19.11 13.11 -11.41
N PRO A 56 -20.23 13.78 -11.07
CA PRO A 56 -21.48 13.06 -10.75
C PRO A 56 -22.08 12.33 -11.96
N SER A 57 -21.77 12.80 -13.17
CA SER A 57 -22.48 12.45 -14.42
C SER A 57 -21.58 11.94 -15.57
N GLY A 58 -20.26 11.77 -15.36
CA GLY A 58 -19.36 11.05 -16.28
C GLY A 58 -18.86 11.79 -17.54
N HIS A 59 -19.16 13.08 -17.75
CA HIS A 59 -18.90 13.78 -19.03
C HIS A 59 -17.76 14.82 -19.00
N GLY A 60 -16.53 14.42 -18.67
CA GLY A 60 -15.38 15.29 -18.90
C GLY A 60 -14.09 14.51 -19.09
N PRO A 61 -13.01 15.19 -19.48
CA PRO A 61 -11.78 14.53 -19.89
C PRO A 61 -11.20 13.71 -18.74
N PRO A 62 -11.09 12.38 -18.88
CA PRO A 62 -10.79 11.46 -17.76
C PRO A 62 -9.42 11.73 -17.11
N TYR A 63 -8.54 12.44 -17.82
CA TYR A 63 -7.17 12.69 -17.39
C TYR A 63 -6.91 14.10 -16.84
N LEU A 64 -7.80 15.07 -17.10
CA LEU A 64 -7.49 16.47 -16.79
C LEU A 64 -7.32 16.69 -15.29
N VAL A 65 -8.32 16.28 -14.50
CA VAL A 65 -8.27 16.42 -13.03
C VAL A 65 -7.05 15.70 -12.41
N PRO A 66 -6.79 14.41 -12.67
CA PRO A 66 -5.62 13.75 -12.11
C PRO A 66 -4.28 14.32 -12.59
N ALA A 67 -4.19 14.77 -13.85
CA ALA A 67 -2.99 15.43 -14.36
C ALA A 67 -2.76 16.80 -13.67
N THR A 68 -3.82 17.59 -13.47
CA THR A 68 -3.73 18.86 -12.75
C THR A 68 -3.33 18.65 -11.29
N GLN A 69 -3.90 17.64 -10.59
CA GLN A 69 -3.48 17.29 -9.24
C GLN A 69 -2.00 16.90 -9.18
N ALA A 70 -1.55 16.05 -10.10
CA ALA A 70 -0.16 15.63 -10.16
C ALA A 70 0.79 16.82 -10.40
N LEU A 71 0.45 17.72 -11.33
CA LEU A 71 1.23 18.92 -11.59
C LEU A 71 1.26 19.85 -10.38
N ALA A 72 0.11 20.13 -9.76
CA ALA A 72 0.03 20.99 -8.59
C ALA A 72 0.87 20.45 -7.42
N LEU A 73 0.80 19.14 -7.15
CA LEU A 73 1.59 18.48 -6.12
C LEU A 73 3.10 18.47 -6.44
N ALA A 74 3.47 18.29 -7.71
CA ALA A 74 4.87 18.37 -8.15
C ALA A 74 5.44 19.78 -7.98
N VAL A 75 4.68 20.82 -8.37
CA VAL A 75 5.06 22.23 -8.15
C VAL A 75 5.16 22.52 -6.64
N ALA A 76 4.20 22.06 -5.84
CA ALA A 76 4.23 22.21 -4.39
C ALA A 76 5.47 21.51 -3.78
N ALA A 77 5.86 20.35 -4.28
CA ALA A 77 7.09 19.66 -3.86
C ALA A 77 8.35 20.47 -4.18
N ILE A 78 8.42 21.09 -5.37
CA ILE A 78 9.55 21.96 -5.76
C ILE A 78 9.63 23.19 -4.85
N ILE A 79 8.49 23.84 -4.57
CA ILE A 79 8.40 25.00 -3.67
C ILE A 79 8.82 24.59 -2.25
N ALA A 80 8.26 23.48 -1.74
CA ALA A 80 8.57 22.97 -0.41
C ALA A 80 10.07 22.67 -0.24
N ARG A 81 10.72 22.12 -1.28
CA ARG A 81 12.17 21.84 -1.27
C ARG A 81 13.04 23.08 -1.09
N ARG A 82 12.58 24.26 -1.53
CA ARG A 82 13.30 25.54 -1.37
C ARG A 82 13.17 26.12 0.05
N SER A 83 12.19 25.69 0.83
CA SER A 83 11.98 26.15 2.20
C SER A 83 12.61 25.20 3.21
N ARG A 84 13.48 25.69 4.10
CA ARG A 84 14.05 24.88 5.21
C ARG A 84 12.95 24.30 6.11
N ARG A 85 11.85 25.02 6.28
CA ARG A 85 10.71 24.58 7.09
C ARG A 85 9.94 23.46 6.40
N LEU A 86 9.74 23.52 5.07
CA LEU A 86 8.88 22.56 4.36
C LEU A 86 9.64 21.46 3.60
N SER A 87 10.96 21.54 3.49
CA SER A 87 11.76 20.58 2.74
C SER A 87 11.53 19.11 3.13
N PRO A 88 11.22 18.75 4.40
CA PRO A 88 10.90 17.35 4.75
C PRO A 88 9.63 16.82 4.05
N LEU A 89 8.68 17.69 3.68
CA LEU A 89 7.46 17.30 2.97
C LEU A 89 7.66 17.07 1.48
N ALA A 90 8.74 17.60 0.89
CA ALA A 90 8.91 17.60 -0.56
C ALA A 90 8.90 16.19 -1.15
N GLY A 91 9.47 15.20 -0.43
CA GLY A 91 9.43 13.79 -0.84
C GLY A 91 8.01 13.22 -0.85
N PHE A 92 7.23 13.50 0.19
CA PHE A 92 5.84 13.04 0.31
C PHE A 92 4.92 13.70 -0.73
N LEU A 93 5.03 15.03 -0.93
CA LEU A 93 4.26 15.75 -1.97
C LEU A 93 4.56 15.20 -3.37
N PHE A 94 5.85 14.96 -3.67
CA PHE A 94 6.24 14.37 -4.94
C PHE A 94 5.78 12.92 -5.09
N THR A 95 5.74 12.15 -3.99
CA THR A 95 5.16 10.79 -3.97
C THR A 95 3.69 10.81 -4.36
N LEU A 96 2.88 11.70 -3.79
CA LEU A 96 1.48 11.84 -4.16
C LEU A 96 1.32 12.27 -5.63
N ALA A 97 2.16 13.19 -6.12
CA ALA A 97 2.17 13.62 -7.51
C ALA A 97 2.40 12.44 -8.47
N ILE A 98 3.44 11.65 -8.21
CA ILE A 98 3.80 10.49 -9.02
C ILE A 98 2.75 9.39 -8.92
N LEU A 99 2.18 9.15 -7.74
CA LEU A 99 1.09 8.19 -7.58
C LEU A 99 -0.10 8.58 -8.47
N ARG A 100 -0.51 9.84 -8.44
CA ARG A 100 -1.64 10.31 -9.27
C ARG A 100 -1.35 10.25 -10.75
N LEU A 101 -0.16 10.65 -11.16
CA LEU A 101 0.28 10.54 -12.55
C LEU A 101 0.33 9.07 -13.01
N GLY A 102 0.98 8.20 -12.25
CA GLY A 102 1.15 6.79 -12.58
C GLY A 102 -0.18 6.04 -12.62
N TRP A 103 -0.97 6.15 -11.56
CA TRP A 103 -2.19 5.37 -11.37
C TRP A 103 -3.38 5.89 -12.18
N SER A 104 -3.56 7.20 -12.26
CA SER A 104 -4.78 7.81 -12.81
C SER A 104 -4.60 8.43 -14.20
N VAL A 105 -3.38 8.43 -14.73
CA VAL A 105 -3.09 8.96 -16.08
C VAL A 105 -2.33 7.92 -16.89
N ILE A 106 -1.11 7.56 -16.49
CA ILE A 106 -0.22 6.73 -17.30
C ILE A 106 -0.74 5.30 -17.45
N ALA A 107 -1.10 4.61 -16.36
CA ALA A 107 -1.58 3.24 -16.46
C ALA A 107 -2.88 3.11 -17.29
N PRO A 108 -3.90 3.98 -17.11
CA PRO A 108 -5.05 4.03 -18.01
C PRO A 108 -4.69 4.32 -19.47
N MET A 109 -3.83 5.32 -19.74
CA MET A 109 -3.39 5.64 -21.10
C MET A 109 -2.67 4.47 -21.78
N LEU A 110 -1.86 3.72 -21.03
CA LEU A 110 -1.25 2.49 -21.54
C LEU A 110 -2.31 1.42 -21.85
N GLY A 111 -3.37 1.32 -21.05
CA GLY A 111 -4.48 0.40 -21.29
C GLY A 111 -5.30 0.78 -22.52
N GLU A 112 -5.40 2.07 -22.81
CA GLU A 112 -6.07 2.60 -24.00
C GLU A 112 -5.18 2.58 -25.25
N TRP A 113 -3.89 2.28 -25.12
CA TRP A 113 -2.98 2.24 -26.25
C TRP A 113 -3.33 1.10 -27.22
N GLY A 114 -3.43 1.40 -28.51
CA GLY A 114 -3.91 0.48 -29.56
C GLY A 114 -3.30 -0.93 -29.51
N PRO A 115 -1.96 -1.10 -29.41
CA PRO A 115 -1.34 -2.42 -29.27
C PRO A 115 -1.80 -3.21 -28.03
N ILE A 116 -2.00 -2.53 -26.90
CA ILE A 116 -2.48 -3.17 -25.66
C ILE A 116 -3.96 -3.54 -25.79
N GLN A 117 -4.78 -2.68 -26.39
CA GLN A 117 -6.18 -3.01 -26.67
C GLN A 117 -6.31 -4.22 -27.60
N SER A 118 -5.52 -4.26 -28.69
CA SER A 118 -5.50 -5.39 -29.62
C SER A 118 -5.08 -6.70 -28.95
N LEU A 119 -4.07 -6.66 -28.08
CA LEU A 119 -3.68 -7.82 -27.26
C LEU A 119 -4.82 -8.23 -26.31
N ALA A 120 -5.42 -7.27 -25.61
CA ALA A 120 -6.48 -7.51 -24.63
C ALA A 120 -7.78 -8.02 -25.25
N ALA A 121 -8.02 -7.76 -26.54
CA ALA A 121 -9.18 -8.28 -27.28
C ALA A 121 -9.05 -9.78 -27.59
N GLY A 122 -7.82 -10.30 -27.71
CA GLY A 122 -7.56 -11.70 -28.08
C GLY A 122 -7.38 -12.67 -26.91
N ILE A 123 -7.38 -12.19 -25.67
CA ILE A 123 -7.09 -13.00 -24.48
C ILE A 123 -8.32 -13.17 -23.58
N SER A 124 -8.36 -14.29 -22.85
CA SER A 124 -9.41 -14.57 -21.88
C SER A 124 -9.34 -13.67 -20.64
N TRP A 125 -10.37 -13.70 -19.81
CA TRP A 125 -10.53 -12.81 -18.66
C TRP A 125 -9.33 -12.83 -17.68
N GLY A 126 -8.79 -14.02 -17.35
CA GLY A 126 -7.69 -14.17 -16.40
C GLY A 126 -6.42 -13.42 -16.82
N PRO A 127 -5.84 -13.69 -18.00
CA PRO A 127 -4.75 -12.89 -18.54
C PRO A 127 -5.08 -11.41 -18.69
N LYS A 128 -6.33 -11.06 -19.05
CA LYS A 128 -6.76 -9.67 -19.22
C LYS A 128 -6.73 -8.89 -17.91
N ILE A 129 -7.23 -9.47 -16.81
CA ILE A 129 -7.18 -8.82 -15.50
C ILE A 129 -5.74 -8.73 -14.99
N PHE A 130 -4.92 -9.76 -15.22
CA PHE A 130 -3.50 -9.71 -14.89
C PHE A 130 -2.78 -8.58 -15.64
N LEU A 131 -3.00 -8.47 -16.95
CA LEU A 131 -2.46 -7.39 -17.77
C LEU A 131 -2.87 -6.01 -17.22
N SER A 132 -4.13 -5.83 -16.81
CA SER A 132 -4.58 -4.56 -16.21
C SER A 132 -3.78 -4.17 -14.96
N ARG A 133 -3.41 -5.15 -14.12
CA ARG A 133 -2.59 -4.92 -12.91
C ARG A 133 -1.11 -4.77 -13.22
N LEU A 134 -0.65 -5.40 -14.31
CA LEU A 134 0.69 -5.22 -14.82
C LEU A 134 0.94 -3.78 -15.29
N LEU A 135 -0.04 -3.13 -15.92
CA LEU A 135 0.11 -1.72 -16.33
C LEU A 135 0.33 -0.78 -15.14
N ASN A 136 -0.22 -1.10 -13.95
CA ASN A 136 0.02 -0.31 -12.73
C ASN A 136 1.48 -0.38 -12.24
N VAL A 137 2.28 -1.33 -12.73
CA VAL A 137 3.73 -1.38 -12.45
C VAL A 137 4.43 -0.13 -13.02
N ALA A 138 3.90 0.51 -14.06
CA ALA A 138 4.42 1.79 -14.54
C ALA A 138 4.45 2.84 -13.41
N GLY A 139 3.41 2.89 -12.56
CA GLY A 139 3.37 3.75 -11.38
C GLY A 139 4.44 3.40 -10.36
N VAL A 140 4.67 2.12 -10.10
CA VAL A 140 5.77 1.63 -9.24
C VAL A 140 7.13 2.08 -9.74
N LEU A 141 7.40 1.90 -11.05
CA LEU A 141 8.66 2.31 -11.67
C LEU A 141 8.88 3.82 -11.56
N LEU A 142 7.83 4.62 -11.78
CA LEU A 142 7.89 6.06 -11.59
C LEU A 142 8.12 6.43 -10.12
N MET A 143 7.55 5.68 -9.18
CA MET A 143 7.72 5.92 -7.74
C MET A 143 9.18 5.80 -7.30
N LEU A 144 9.99 4.99 -7.99
CA LEU A 144 11.43 4.90 -7.74
C LEU A 144 12.15 6.24 -7.93
N THR A 145 11.63 7.12 -8.79
CA THR A 145 12.19 8.48 -9.00
C THR A 145 12.12 9.33 -7.73
N THR A 146 11.19 9.04 -6.82
CA THR A 146 11.07 9.75 -5.53
C THR A 146 12.26 9.49 -4.60
N PHE A 147 13.11 8.52 -4.91
CA PHE A 147 14.30 8.19 -4.14
C PHE A 147 15.59 8.76 -4.72
N ILE A 148 15.57 9.31 -5.93
CA ILE A 148 16.77 9.89 -6.56
C ILE A 148 17.31 11.02 -5.68
N GLY A 149 18.61 10.93 -5.35
CA GLY A 149 19.28 11.88 -4.46
C GLY A 149 18.90 11.77 -2.98
N ARG A 150 18.25 10.67 -2.56
CA ARG A 150 17.89 10.39 -1.16
C ARG A 150 18.44 9.04 -0.72
N ASN A 151 18.92 8.97 0.51
CA ASN A 151 19.47 7.73 1.09
C ASN A 151 18.35 6.92 1.77
N PHE A 152 17.51 6.26 0.96
CA PHE A 152 16.57 5.26 1.45
C PHE A 152 17.17 3.86 1.34
N SER A 153 16.99 3.07 2.40
CA SER A 153 17.30 1.65 2.42
C SER A 153 16.04 0.81 2.17
N THR A 154 16.22 -0.45 1.81
CA THR A 154 15.13 -1.45 1.76
C THR A 154 14.40 -1.56 3.10
N ASP A 155 15.13 -1.35 4.20
CA ASP A 155 14.64 -1.31 5.56
C ASP A 155 13.66 -0.16 5.81
N ASP A 156 13.94 1.02 5.25
CA ASP A 156 13.08 2.21 5.37
C ASP A 156 11.78 2.04 4.59
N LEU A 157 11.81 1.21 3.54
CA LEU A 157 10.70 0.89 2.67
C LEU A 157 9.98 -0.41 3.08
N PHE A 158 10.39 -1.05 4.18
CA PHE A 158 9.82 -2.32 4.65
C PHE A 158 9.89 -3.46 3.61
N LEU A 159 10.85 -3.41 2.67
CA LEU A 159 11.02 -4.39 1.58
C LEU A 159 11.72 -5.68 2.05
N ARG A 160 11.20 -6.25 3.12
CA ARG A 160 11.61 -7.53 3.72
C ARG A 160 10.42 -8.16 4.42
N VAL A 161 10.50 -9.45 4.70
CA VAL A 161 9.42 -10.18 5.41
C VAL A 161 9.17 -9.61 6.82
N GLY A 162 10.24 -9.25 7.54
CA GLY A 162 10.14 -8.75 8.92
C GLY A 162 10.09 -9.88 9.97
N GLN A 163 9.87 -9.50 11.23
CA GLN A 163 9.73 -10.41 12.37
C GLN A 163 8.26 -10.78 12.56
N LEU A 164 7.82 -11.89 11.94
CA LEU A 164 6.40 -12.26 11.86
C LEU A 164 5.76 -12.62 13.21
N ASP A 165 6.56 -12.89 14.24
CA ASP A 165 6.12 -13.19 15.61
C ASP A 165 6.23 -11.99 16.56
N ALA A 166 6.63 -10.80 16.06
CA ALA A 166 6.71 -9.59 16.86
C ALA A 166 5.38 -9.29 17.57
N PRO A 167 5.41 -8.65 18.76
CA PRO A 167 4.21 -8.38 19.53
C PRO A 167 3.39 -7.25 18.89
N ALA A 168 2.16 -7.56 18.49
CA ALA A 168 1.16 -6.58 18.10
C ALA A 168 0.74 -5.78 19.34
N GLN A 169 0.95 -4.47 19.32
CA GLN A 169 0.61 -3.62 20.47
C GLN A 169 -0.90 -3.37 20.54
N PRO A 170 -1.50 -3.39 21.74
CA PRO A 170 -2.92 -3.15 21.92
C PRO A 170 -3.31 -1.76 21.43
N GLU A 171 -4.44 -1.70 20.74
CA GLU A 171 -5.08 -0.47 20.27
C GLU A 171 -6.57 -0.55 20.62
N PRO A 172 -7.22 0.56 21.02
CA PRO A 172 -8.62 0.54 21.45
C PRO A 172 -9.58 -0.11 20.44
N ILE A 173 -9.31 0.04 19.14
CA ILE A 173 -10.12 -0.52 18.04
C ILE A 173 -9.99 -2.04 17.90
N LEU A 174 -8.94 -2.66 18.42
CA LEU A 174 -8.67 -4.10 18.25
C LEU A 174 -9.17 -4.97 19.42
N TRP A 175 -9.73 -4.34 20.47
CA TRP A 175 -10.37 -5.02 21.61
C TRP A 175 -9.56 -6.09 22.35
N PHE A 176 -8.22 -6.01 22.32
CA PHE A 176 -7.34 -6.78 23.20
C PHE A 176 -6.49 -5.86 24.09
N ARG A 177 -6.21 -6.29 25.33
CA ARG A 177 -5.53 -5.46 26.35
C ARG A 177 -4.05 -5.74 26.51
N LYS A 178 -3.58 -6.91 26.09
CA LYS A 178 -2.17 -7.34 26.23
C LYS A 178 -1.57 -7.59 24.85
N PRO A 179 -0.29 -7.29 24.61
CA PRO A 179 0.34 -7.59 23.34
C PRO A 179 0.20 -9.07 22.97
N ILE A 180 -0.18 -9.34 21.73
CA ILE A 180 -0.30 -10.68 21.16
C ILE A 180 0.68 -10.82 19.99
N PRO A 181 1.36 -11.96 19.81
CA PRO A 181 2.30 -12.10 18.70
C PRO A 181 1.54 -12.05 17.37
N TRP A 182 2.12 -11.37 16.37
CA TRP A 182 1.56 -11.28 15.02
C TRP A 182 1.37 -12.66 14.37
N SER A 183 2.12 -13.68 14.78
CA SER A 183 1.94 -15.07 14.35
C SER A 183 0.61 -15.69 14.78
N ARG A 184 -0.05 -15.15 15.83
CA ARG A 184 -1.41 -15.53 16.23
C ARG A 184 -2.45 -14.55 15.70
N PHE A 185 -2.13 -13.26 15.72
CA PHE A 185 -3.07 -12.22 15.30
C PHE A 185 -3.29 -12.19 13.78
N GLY A 186 -2.23 -12.33 12.99
CA GLY A 186 -2.27 -12.34 11.53
C GLY A 186 -3.23 -13.40 10.96
N PRO A 187 -3.14 -14.69 11.36
CA PRO A 187 -4.08 -15.71 10.89
C PRO A 187 -5.54 -15.43 11.27
N GLN A 188 -5.81 -14.83 12.44
CA GLN A 188 -7.17 -14.42 12.81
C GLN A 188 -7.69 -13.34 11.87
N LEU A 189 -6.84 -12.36 11.51
CA LEU A 189 -7.19 -11.32 10.54
C LEU A 189 -7.45 -11.89 9.15
N LEU A 190 -6.71 -12.92 8.71
CA LEU A 190 -7.00 -13.61 7.44
C LEU A 190 -8.43 -14.17 7.42
N VAL A 191 -8.87 -14.81 8.51
CA VAL A 191 -10.22 -15.36 8.63
C VAL A 191 -11.27 -14.25 8.72
N ILE A 192 -11.07 -13.27 9.61
CA ILE A 192 -12.03 -12.18 9.84
C ILE A 192 -12.23 -11.37 8.56
N PHE A 193 -11.15 -10.93 7.92
CA PHE A 193 -11.25 -10.19 6.67
C PHE A 193 -11.74 -11.06 5.52
N GLY A 194 -11.30 -12.31 5.43
CA GLY A 194 -11.77 -13.23 4.41
C GLY A 194 -13.29 -13.42 4.45
N LEU A 195 -13.86 -13.69 5.63
CA LEU A 195 -15.29 -13.87 5.81
C LEU A 195 -16.07 -12.57 5.59
N GLY A 196 -15.64 -11.46 6.20
CA GLY A 196 -16.31 -10.17 6.07
C GLY A 196 -16.32 -9.66 4.62
N LEU A 197 -15.19 -9.78 3.93
CA LEU A 197 -15.06 -9.40 2.53
C LEU A 197 -15.89 -10.31 1.61
N THR A 198 -15.89 -11.63 1.85
CA THR A 198 -16.72 -12.58 1.09
C THR A 198 -18.20 -12.21 1.22
N ALA A 199 -18.69 -11.93 2.43
CA ALA A 199 -20.08 -11.53 2.65
C ALA A 199 -20.42 -10.23 1.91
N PHE A 200 -19.54 -9.22 1.99
CA PHE A 200 -19.71 -7.96 1.27
C PHE A 200 -19.72 -8.15 -0.25
N LEU A 201 -18.80 -8.94 -0.80
CA LEU A 201 -18.71 -9.18 -2.25
C LEU A 201 -19.87 -10.02 -2.77
N PHE A 202 -20.42 -10.92 -1.96
CA PHE A 202 -21.61 -11.68 -2.32
C PHE A 202 -22.82 -10.76 -2.56
N ASP A 203 -23.03 -9.79 -1.67
CA ASP A 203 -24.11 -8.80 -1.80
C ASP A 203 -23.87 -7.80 -2.93
N SER A 204 -22.65 -7.25 -3.00
CA SER A 204 -22.31 -6.16 -3.93
C SER A 204 -22.08 -6.61 -5.37
N LEU A 205 -21.46 -7.79 -5.59
CA LEU A 205 -21.15 -8.29 -6.93
C LEU A 205 -22.15 -9.33 -7.45
N ARG A 206 -22.92 -9.97 -6.57
CA ARG A 206 -23.92 -11.00 -6.91
C ARG A 206 -23.34 -12.09 -7.84
N PRO A 207 -22.32 -12.83 -7.37
CA PRO A 207 -21.59 -13.78 -8.22
C PRO A 207 -22.48 -14.91 -8.70
N ASN A 208 -22.26 -15.38 -9.93
CA ASN A 208 -22.91 -16.56 -10.48
C ASN A 208 -22.22 -17.83 -9.94
N LEU A 209 -22.91 -18.56 -9.06
CA LEU A 209 -22.38 -19.79 -8.47
C LEU A 209 -22.18 -20.93 -9.49
N GLY A 210 -22.79 -20.86 -10.68
CA GLY A 210 -22.50 -21.79 -11.77
C GLY A 210 -21.05 -21.74 -12.27
N GLU A 211 -20.39 -20.58 -12.09
CA GLU A 211 -18.98 -20.38 -12.47
C GLU A 211 -18.00 -21.05 -11.49
N LEU A 212 -18.47 -21.59 -10.35
CA LEU A 212 -17.61 -22.34 -9.41
C LEU A 212 -16.93 -23.53 -10.06
N SER A 213 -17.53 -24.12 -11.10
CA SER A 213 -16.95 -25.20 -11.90
C SER A 213 -15.61 -24.80 -12.56
N ARG A 214 -15.37 -23.51 -12.79
CA ARG A 214 -14.15 -22.96 -13.39
C ARG A 214 -13.07 -22.62 -12.36
N PHE A 215 -13.27 -22.96 -11.09
CA PHE A 215 -12.34 -22.66 -10.00
C PHE A 215 -10.88 -22.96 -10.36
N ARG A 216 -10.62 -24.16 -10.89
CA ARG A 216 -9.26 -24.60 -11.25
C ARG A 216 -8.61 -23.76 -12.37
N GLN A 217 -9.42 -23.26 -13.31
CA GLN A 217 -8.92 -22.42 -14.41
C GLN A 217 -8.66 -20.99 -13.95
N LEU A 218 -9.46 -20.47 -13.02
CA LEU A 218 -9.38 -19.10 -12.54
C LEU A 218 -8.35 -18.93 -11.42
N LEU A 219 -8.13 -19.96 -10.60
CA LEU A 219 -7.26 -19.88 -9.42
C LEU A 219 -5.83 -19.40 -9.74
N PRO A 220 -5.12 -19.90 -10.78
CA PRO A 220 -3.78 -19.40 -11.10
C PRO A 220 -3.75 -17.91 -11.43
N TRP A 221 -4.76 -17.43 -12.17
CA TRP A 221 -4.90 -16.02 -12.52
C TRP A 221 -5.30 -15.17 -11.32
N ALA A 222 -6.17 -15.65 -10.45
CA ALA A 222 -6.53 -14.96 -9.22
C ALA A 222 -5.29 -14.82 -8.31
N LEU A 223 -4.50 -15.88 -8.14
CA LEU A 223 -3.26 -15.86 -7.35
C LEU A 223 -2.23 -14.89 -7.93
N ALA A 224 -1.94 -14.98 -9.24
CA ALA A 224 -0.96 -14.13 -9.89
C ALA A 224 -1.38 -12.64 -9.87
N THR A 225 -2.65 -12.37 -10.17
CA THR A 225 -3.19 -11.00 -10.14
C THR A 225 -3.20 -10.44 -8.73
N ALA A 226 -3.60 -11.24 -7.73
CA ALA A 226 -3.60 -10.83 -6.33
C ALA A 226 -2.21 -10.52 -5.80
N ALA A 227 -1.22 -11.37 -6.09
CA ALA A 227 0.15 -11.12 -5.67
C ALA A 227 0.70 -9.82 -6.29
N LEU A 228 0.47 -9.61 -7.59
CA LEU A 228 0.92 -8.41 -8.29
C LEU A 228 0.20 -7.15 -7.80
N ASN A 229 -1.12 -7.23 -7.59
CA ASN A 229 -1.92 -6.10 -7.12
C ASN A 229 -1.54 -5.71 -5.69
N ALA A 230 -1.49 -6.68 -4.77
CA ALA A 230 -1.05 -6.45 -3.40
C ALA A 230 0.35 -5.83 -3.37
N ALA A 231 1.32 -6.37 -4.11
CA ALA A 231 2.66 -5.79 -4.18
C ALA A 231 2.66 -4.34 -4.70
N ASN A 232 1.93 -4.07 -5.79
CA ASN A 232 1.82 -2.73 -6.37
C ASN A 232 1.19 -1.73 -5.40
N GLU A 233 0.14 -2.13 -4.69
CA GLU A 233 -0.60 -1.27 -3.78
C GLU A 233 0.11 -1.07 -2.45
N GLU A 234 0.70 -2.12 -1.85
CA GLU A 234 1.56 -1.99 -0.68
C GLU A 234 2.68 -0.99 -0.95
N PHE A 235 3.34 -1.14 -2.11
CA PHE A 235 4.48 -0.28 -2.43
C PHE A 235 4.06 1.19 -2.58
N GLN A 236 3.02 1.45 -3.39
CA GLN A 236 2.62 2.80 -3.75
C GLN A 236 1.84 3.52 -2.65
N PHE A 237 0.97 2.83 -1.91
CA PHE A 237 0.13 3.46 -0.88
C PHE A 237 0.72 3.39 0.52
N ARG A 238 1.69 2.51 0.78
CA ARG A 238 2.24 2.30 2.13
C ARG A 238 3.76 2.41 2.19
N CYS A 239 4.52 1.53 1.54
CA CYS A 239 5.98 1.52 1.65
C CYS A 239 6.60 2.88 1.37
N VAL A 240 6.30 3.46 0.20
CA VAL A 240 6.87 4.76 -0.20
C VAL A 240 6.31 5.93 0.63
N PRO A 241 4.99 6.08 0.80
CA PRO A 241 4.44 7.16 1.62
C PRO A 241 4.92 7.14 3.08
N LEU A 242 4.93 5.97 3.74
CA LEU A 242 5.39 5.85 5.14
C LEU A 242 6.88 6.22 5.27
N ALA A 243 7.71 5.81 4.29
CA ALA A 243 9.13 6.15 4.30
C ALA A 243 9.37 7.67 4.20
N HIS A 244 8.60 8.38 3.38
CA HIS A 244 8.70 9.85 3.28
C HIS A 244 8.05 10.58 4.47
N LEU A 245 7.09 9.96 5.17
CA LEU A 245 6.42 10.55 6.33
C LEU A 245 7.17 10.35 7.67
N ARG A 246 8.18 9.48 7.73
CA ARG A 246 8.86 9.06 8.98
C ARG A 246 9.42 10.19 9.87
N ASN A 247 9.75 11.33 9.26
CA ASN A 247 10.27 12.53 9.95
C ASN A 247 9.35 13.76 9.78
N VAL A 248 8.11 13.53 9.34
CA VAL A 248 7.12 14.57 9.07
C VAL A 248 5.96 14.46 10.06
N LEU A 249 5.45 13.25 10.28
CA LEU A 249 4.31 12.98 11.15
C LEU A 249 4.68 11.94 12.23
N PRO A 250 3.98 11.92 13.37
CA PRO A 250 4.03 10.80 14.29
C PRO A 250 3.55 9.54 13.57
N VAL A 251 4.10 8.40 13.97
CA VAL A 251 3.79 7.06 13.42
C VAL A 251 2.29 6.84 13.25
N ARG A 252 1.56 6.98 14.34
CA ARG A 252 0.13 6.68 14.40
C ARG A 252 -0.65 7.54 13.40
N GLU A 253 -0.24 8.78 13.22
CA GLU A 253 -0.85 9.70 12.27
C GLU A 253 -0.49 9.34 10.82
N ALA A 254 0.77 8.98 10.56
CA ALA A 254 1.18 8.50 9.24
C ALA A 254 0.44 7.22 8.83
N LEU A 255 0.22 6.29 9.77
CA LEU A 255 -0.57 5.07 9.55
C LEU A 255 -2.01 5.40 9.14
N TRP A 256 -2.67 6.32 9.84
CA TRP A 256 -4.04 6.74 9.50
C TRP A 256 -4.10 7.50 8.19
N LEU A 257 -3.13 8.38 7.92
CA LEU A 257 -3.09 9.14 6.69
C LEU A 257 -2.97 8.22 5.47
N THR A 258 -2.06 7.23 5.49
CA THR A 258 -1.92 6.28 4.38
C THR A 258 -3.11 5.32 4.28
N ALA A 259 -3.69 4.91 5.41
CA ALA A 259 -4.88 4.07 5.44
C ALA A 259 -6.13 4.76 4.88
N ILE A 260 -6.36 6.03 5.25
CA ILE A 260 -7.47 6.82 4.70
C ILE A 260 -7.25 7.07 3.22
N PHE A 261 -6.02 7.41 2.83
CA PHE A 261 -5.68 7.59 1.42
C PHE A 261 -5.95 6.33 0.59
N PHE A 262 -5.56 5.17 1.11
CA PHE A 262 -5.83 3.88 0.50
C PHE A 262 -7.33 3.57 0.42
N GLY A 263 -8.08 3.80 1.50
CA GLY A 263 -9.53 3.60 1.52
C GLY A 263 -10.25 4.53 0.54
N LEU A 264 -9.87 5.80 0.46
CA LEU A 264 -10.42 6.73 -0.54
C LEU A 264 -10.21 6.19 -1.96
N ALA A 265 -9.02 5.66 -2.28
CA ALA A 265 -8.74 5.10 -3.61
C ALA A 265 -9.69 3.94 -4.01
N HIS A 266 -10.39 3.34 -3.04
CA HIS A 266 -11.33 2.25 -3.25
C HIS A 266 -12.76 2.69 -3.55
N TYR A 267 -13.07 4.00 -3.57
CA TYR A 267 -14.45 4.46 -3.84
C TYR A 267 -15.03 3.90 -5.16
N PHE A 268 -14.23 3.88 -6.23
CA PHE A 268 -14.57 3.26 -7.52
C PHE A 268 -13.94 1.86 -7.72
N GLY A 269 -13.20 1.36 -6.72
CA GLY A 269 -12.48 0.09 -6.72
C GLY A 269 -13.25 -1.02 -6.02
N GLN A 270 -12.57 -2.06 -5.52
CA GLN A 270 -13.18 -3.14 -4.75
C GLN A 270 -12.42 -3.36 -3.44
N PRO A 271 -13.07 -3.36 -2.27
CA PRO A 271 -14.51 -3.13 -2.06
C PRO A 271 -14.94 -1.70 -2.40
N SER A 272 -16.09 -1.52 -3.05
CA SER A 272 -16.52 -0.23 -3.62
C SER A 272 -17.36 0.65 -2.68
N GLY A 273 -17.48 1.93 -3.05
CA GLY A 273 -18.39 2.88 -2.41
C GLY A 273 -18.01 3.28 -0.99
N PRO A 274 -18.91 3.96 -0.25
CA PRO A 274 -18.64 4.46 1.10
C PRO A 274 -18.26 3.36 2.11
N ILE A 275 -18.95 2.21 2.05
CA ILE A 275 -18.64 1.06 2.91
C ILE A 275 -17.25 0.51 2.55
N GLY A 276 -16.95 0.40 1.25
CA GLY A 276 -15.63 0.00 0.76
C GLY A 276 -14.50 0.90 1.25
N ILE A 277 -14.69 2.23 1.27
CA ILE A 277 -13.73 3.17 1.87
C ILE A 277 -13.43 2.79 3.32
N ILE A 278 -14.47 2.57 4.14
CA ILE A 278 -14.31 2.26 5.56
C ILE A 278 -13.57 0.92 5.73
N MET A 279 -13.99 -0.12 5.01
CA MET A 279 -13.36 -1.43 5.05
C MET A 279 -11.88 -1.36 4.66
N ALA A 280 -11.57 -0.73 3.53
CA ALA A 280 -10.21 -0.59 3.03
C ALA A 280 -9.35 0.31 3.94
N THR A 281 -9.92 1.35 4.57
CA THR A 281 -9.20 2.15 5.57
C THR A 281 -8.85 1.33 6.81
N ILE A 282 -9.78 0.54 7.35
CA ILE A 282 -9.50 -0.29 8.53
C ILE A 282 -8.45 -1.36 8.21
N ALA A 283 -8.59 -2.03 7.07
CA ALA A 283 -7.61 -3.02 6.59
C ALA A 283 -6.24 -2.37 6.35
N GLY A 284 -6.22 -1.24 5.63
CA GLY A 284 -5.03 -0.42 5.36
C GLY A 284 -4.26 -0.02 6.61
N TRP A 285 -5.00 0.39 7.65
CA TRP A 285 -4.41 0.76 8.93
C TRP A 285 -3.77 -0.45 9.64
N ILE A 286 -4.46 -1.60 9.66
CA ILE A 286 -3.94 -2.84 10.26
C ILE A 286 -2.69 -3.33 9.52
N TRP A 287 -2.69 -3.29 8.19
CA TRP A 287 -1.54 -3.67 7.37
C TRP A 287 -0.34 -2.76 7.64
N ALA A 288 -0.54 -1.45 7.62
CA ALA A 288 0.51 -0.47 7.91
C ALA A 288 1.06 -0.63 9.34
N LYS A 289 0.19 -0.89 10.33
CA LYS A 289 0.61 -1.23 11.70
C LYS A 289 1.46 -2.50 11.73
N SER A 290 1.07 -3.55 11.01
CA SER A 290 1.86 -4.78 10.90
C SER A 290 3.26 -4.51 10.33
N MET A 291 3.38 -3.63 9.35
CA MET A 291 4.67 -3.26 8.75
C MET A 291 5.60 -2.59 9.75
N VAL A 292 5.07 -1.64 10.53
CA VAL A 292 5.84 -0.91 11.53
C VAL A 292 6.27 -1.83 12.68
N GLU A 293 5.35 -2.65 13.18
CA GLU A 293 5.61 -3.51 14.36
C GLU A 293 6.51 -4.69 14.02
N THR A 294 6.36 -5.30 12.84
CA THR A 294 7.22 -6.41 12.39
C THR A 294 8.48 -5.95 11.63
N ARG A 295 8.56 -4.67 11.28
CA ARG A 295 9.64 -4.08 10.46
C ARG A 295 9.79 -4.72 9.08
N GLY A 296 8.68 -5.14 8.49
CA GLY A 296 8.64 -5.74 7.14
C GLY A 296 7.21 -5.88 6.61
N ALA A 297 7.08 -6.05 5.31
CA ALA A 297 5.80 -6.15 4.62
C ALA A 297 5.15 -7.54 4.67
N GLY A 298 5.74 -8.53 5.33
CA GLY A 298 5.28 -9.93 5.26
C GLY A 298 3.80 -10.13 5.61
N TRP A 299 3.35 -9.60 6.76
CA TRP A 299 1.93 -9.68 7.16
C TRP A 299 1.02 -8.79 6.31
N ALA A 300 1.44 -7.56 6.02
CA ALA A 300 0.67 -6.66 5.16
C ALA A 300 0.40 -7.29 3.79
N PHE A 301 1.47 -7.74 3.11
CA PHE A 301 1.39 -8.42 1.83
C PHE A 301 0.55 -9.70 1.89
N GLY A 302 0.80 -10.58 2.88
CA GLY A 302 0.09 -11.86 2.98
C GLY A 302 -1.42 -11.68 3.22
N ILE A 303 -1.81 -10.77 4.11
CA ILE A 303 -3.22 -10.50 4.41
C ILE A 303 -3.89 -9.81 3.22
N HIS A 304 -3.21 -8.85 2.59
CA HIS A 304 -3.74 -8.14 1.43
C HIS A 304 -3.90 -9.07 0.23
N MET A 305 -2.87 -9.87 -0.10
CA MET A 305 -2.94 -10.84 -1.19
C MET A 305 -4.09 -11.83 -0.99
N LEU A 306 -4.36 -12.30 0.24
CA LEU A 306 -5.50 -13.19 0.48
C LEU A 306 -6.83 -12.51 0.17
N GLN A 307 -7.01 -11.24 0.58
CA GLN A 307 -8.20 -10.48 0.28
C GLN A 307 -8.36 -10.29 -1.24
N ASP A 308 -7.26 -10.00 -1.94
CA ASP A 308 -7.26 -9.85 -3.39
C ASP A 308 -7.58 -11.16 -4.12
N ILE A 309 -7.15 -12.32 -3.61
CA ILE A 309 -7.57 -13.62 -4.16
C ILE A 309 -9.09 -13.72 -4.12
N VAL A 310 -9.71 -13.37 -2.98
CA VAL A 310 -11.18 -13.39 -2.84
C VAL A 310 -11.81 -12.39 -3.82
N ILE A 311 -11.30 -11.16 -3.90
CA ILE A 311 -11.82 -10.12 -4.81
C ILE A 311 -11.76 -10.58 -6.27
N PHE A 312 -10.60 -11.01 -6.75
CA PHE A 312 -10.43 -11.42 -8.14
C PHE A 312 -11.27 -12.65 -8.46
N TYR A 313 -11.44 -13.57 -7.51
CA TYR A 313 -12.32 -14.71 -7.70
C TYR A 313 -13.79 -14.30 -7.83
N PHE A 314 -14.28 -13.41 -6.97
CA PHE A 314 -15.65 -12.89 -7.07
C PHE A 314 -15.87 -12.06 -8.34
N LEU A 315 -14.90 -11.25 -8.75
CA LEU A 315 -14.96 -10.52 -10.01
C LEU A 315 -15.08 -11.47 -11.21
N ALA A 316 -14.33 -12.58 -11.20
CA ALA A 316 -14.42 -13.59 -12.25
C ALA A 316 -15.82 -14.21 -12.35
N MET A 317 -16.43 -14.55 -11.20
CA MET A 317 -17.77 -15.17 -11.13
C MET A 317 -18.92 -14.19 -11.41
N SER A 318 -18.67 -12.88 -11.35
CA SER A 318 -19.70 -11.84 -11.51
C SER A 318 -19.74 -11.27 -12.94
N MET A 319 -18.85 -11.73 -13.81
CA MET A 319 -18.88 -11.42 -15.23
C MET A 319 -20.13 -12.04 -15.85
N LYS A 320 -20.98 -11.22 -16.47
CA LYS A 320 -22.04 -11.72 -17.36
C LYS A 320 -21.38 -12.12 -18.68
N ASN A 321 -21.64 -13.35 -19.13
CA ASN A 321 -21.30 -13.78 -20.48
C ASN A 321 -22.10 -12.97 -21.51
#